data_AF-A0A1G5TYE0-F1
#
_entry.id   AF-A0A1G5TYE0-F1
#
_cell.length_a   1.000
_cell.length_b   1.000
_cell.length_c   1.000
_cell.angle_alpha   90.00
_cell.angle_beta   90.00
_cell.angle_gamma   90.00
#
_symmetry.space_group_name_H-M   'P 1'
#
loop_
_entity.id
_entity.type
_entity.pdbx_description
1 polymer ?
#
loop_
_entity_poly.entity_id
_entity_poly.type
_entity_poly.pdbx_seq_one_letter_code
_entity_poly.pdbx_strand_id
1 'polypeptide(L)'
;MEQAEASREAMPDWQSIRVFLTLERSGSFRSAALKLGLSVNSVRRRIADLEALIGAPLLTRHVDGIRLTVEGHAILEAAARMEAAAFSLVRTGEATPFAETGEVRIAVTEGLGAFWLAPRLVEFQRANPRLTVDLRCAMESADVLRLEADVAIQLTRPTSPDLRVVKLGRIHMMPYAARIYEETYGLPLRPEDLERHRIVVQDGGQTVPLEDYVRTVPGFPAKVPITLKVNVSSAYYWAIAKGAGIGLLPTYASAIGAQVVPLDNLGRFGVDIWLTYHPDAERITRVRRTIDWLRSSFDPKRYPWFRDEFIHPRDLPGAVKGSPLPDLFAGFVAMTP
;
A
#
# COMPACT_ATOMS: atom_id res chain seq x y z
N MET A 1 -32.69 -40.39 10.65
CA MET A 1 -33.00 -38.95 10.78
C MET A 1 -32.13 -38.29 11.85
N GLU A 2 -31.86 -38.95 12.99
CA GLU A 2 -30.95 -38.44 14.06
C GLU A 2 -29.50 -38.13 13.63
N GLN A 3 -28.89 -38.90 12.72
CA GLN A 3 -27.50 -38.65 12.28
C GLN A 3 -27.34 -37.38 11.40
N ALA A 4 -28.42 -36.92 10.76
CA ALA A 4 -28.43 -35.68 9.97
C ALA A 4 -28.63 -34.43 10.83
N GLU A 5 -29.25 -34.56 12.01
CA GLU A 5 -29.36 -33.49 13.01
C GLU A 5 -28.07 -33.32 13.81
N ALA A 6 -27.40 -34.42 14.20
CA ALA A 6 -26.13 -34.38 14.93
C ALA A 6 -24.98 -33.70 14.15
N SER A 7 -24.97 -33.84 12.82
CA SER A 7 -23.97 -33.18 11.95
C SER A 7 -24.18 -31.66 11.82
N ARG A 8 -25.33 -31.14 12.26
CA ARG A 8 -25.69 -29.72 12.20
C ARG A 8 -25.27 -28.93 13.45
N GLU A 9 -24.86 -29.64 14.52
CA GLU A 9 -24.41 -29.06 15.80
C GLU A 9 -22.89 -28.85 15.89
N ALA A 10 -22.10 -29.44 14.98
CA ALA A 10 -20.64 -29.38 14.99
C ALA A 10 -20.10 -28.35 13.98
N MET A 11 -20.64 -27.12 13.98
CA MET A 11 -20.16 -26.05 13.09
C MET A 11 -19.19 -25.12 13.82
N PRO A 12 -18.04 -24.74 13.23
CA PRO A 12 -17.09 -23.87 13.90
C PRO A 12 -17.72 -22.50 14.22
N ASP A 13 -17.62 -22.11 15.49
CA ASP A 13 -17.93 -20.78 15.99
C ASP A 13 -17.07 -19.73 15.27
N TRP A 14 -17.72 -18.67 14.78
CA TRP A 14 -17.06 -17.52 14.14
C TRP A 14 -15.89 -16.95 14.99
N GLN A 15 -16.04 -16.88 16.32
CA GLN A 15 -14.98 -16.39 17.20
C GLN A 15 -13.77 -17.34 17.24
N SER A 16 -13.96 -18.65 17.10
CA SER A 16 -12.85 -19.61 17.02
C SER A 16 -12.09 -19.47 15.69
N ILE A 17 -12.82 -19.27 14.59
CA ILE A 17 -12.22 -18.95 13.27
C ILE A 17 -11.44 -17.63 13.32
N ARG A 18 -12.02 -16.58 13.91
CA ARG A 18 -11.36 -15.28 14.09
C ARG A 18 -10.09 -15.38 14.93
N VAL A 19 -10.10 -16.19 15.99
CA VAL A 19 -8.92 -16.48 16.81
C VAL A 19 -7.83 -17.16 15.99
N PHE A 20 -8.19 -18.18 15.21
CA PHE A 20 -7.27 -18.89 14.31
C PHE A 20 -6.61 -17.97 13.29
N LEU A 21 -7.39 -17.16 12.56
CA LEU A 21 -6.87 -16.19 11.60
C LEU A 21 -5.95 -15.15 12.27
N THR A 22 -6.30 -14.69 13.47
CA THR A 22 -5.46 -13.71 14.19
C THR A 22 -4.14 -14.33 14.66
N LEU A 23 -4.13 -15.61 15.04
CA LEU A 23 -2.91 -16.33 15.41
C LEU A 23 -1.99 -16.54 14.22
N GLU A 24 -2.53 -16.92 13.05
CA GLU A 24 -1.76 -17.01 11.80
C GLU A 24 -1.07 -15.67 11.50
N ARG A 25 -1.79 -14.55 11.57
CA ARG A 25 -1.25 -13.22 11.27
C ARG A 25 -0.24 -12.70 12.30
N SER A 26 -0.39 -13.08 13.56
CA SER A 26 0.40 -12.51 14.67
C SER A 26 1.58 -13.39 15.10
N GLY A 27 1.64 -14.64 14.63
CA GLY A 27 2.72 -15.60 14.91
C GLY A 27 2.86 -16.02 16.38
N SER A 28 2.04 -15.49 17.30
CA SER A 28 2.14 -15.80 18.73
C SER A 28 0.82 -15.66 19.49
N PHE A 29 0.60 -16.54 20.46
CA PHE A 29 -0.58 -16.52 21.34
C PHE A 29 -0.70 -15.22 22.14
N ARG A 30 0.43 -14.64 22.56
CA ARG A 30 0.45 -13.40 23.33
C ARG A 30 0.02 -12.20 22.48
N SER A 31 0.52 -12.10 21.25
CA SER A 31 0.16 -11.03 20.32
C SER A 31 -1.31 -11.14 19.89
N ALA A 32 -1.77 -12.35 19.58
CA ALA A 32 -3.18 -12.59 19.24
C ALA A 32 -4.14 -12.22 20.39
N ALA A 33 -3.81 -12.63 21.62
CA ALA A 33 -4.59 -12.30 22.81
C ALA A 33 -4.73 -10.78 23.02
N LEU A 34 -3.62 -10.05 22.85
CA LEU A 34 -3.61 -8.59 22.94
C LEU A 34 -4.50 -7.95 21.87
N LYS A 35 -4.37 -8.37 20.60
CA LYS A 35 -5.17 -7.86 19.48
C LYS A 35 -6.68 -8.12 19.64
N LEU A 36 -7.04 -9.24 20.26
CA LEU A 36 -8.44 -9.65 20.44
C LEU A 36 -9.06 -9.18 21.76
N GLY A 37 -8.27 -8.59 22.67
CA GLY A 37 -8.74 -8.24 24.01
C GLY A 37 -9.12 -9.47 24.86
N LEU A 38 -8.47 -10.61 24.64
CA LEU A 38 -8.74 -11.88 25.32
C LEU A 38 -7.55 -12.31 26.19
N SER A 39 -7.79 -13.23 27.13
CA SER A 39 -6.70 -13.91 27.84
C SER A 39 -6.01 -14.94 26.93
N VAL A 40 -4.71 -15.18 27.12
CA VAL A 40 -3.97 -16.22 26.40
C VAL A 40 -4.59 -17.61 26.60
N ASN A 41 -5.16 -17.89 27.77
CA ASN A 41 -5.86 -19.15 28.05
C ASN A 41 -7.15 -19.27 27.23
N SER A 42 -7.92 -18.18 27.08
CA SER A 42 -9.13 -18.14 26.25
C SER A 42 -8.81 -18.40 24.78
N VAL A 43 -7.72 -17.80 24.27
CA VAL A 43 -7.25 -18.02 22.90
C VAL A 43 -6.85 -19.48 22.68
N ARG A 44 -6.08 -20.08 23.60
CA ARG A 44 -5.67 -21.49 23.54
C ARG A 44 -6.86 -22.44 23.55
N ARG A 45 -7.83 -22.20 24.45
CA ARG A 45 -9.04 -23.03 24.55
C ARG A 45 -9.82 -23.01 23.24
N ARG A 46 -10.04 -21.83 22.66
CA ARG A 46 -10.78 -21.70 21.38
C ARG A 46 -10.10 -22.40 20.21
N ILE A 47 -8.77 -22.41 20.17
CA ILE A 47 -8.02 -23.21 19.19
C ILE A 47 -8.18 -24.69 19.46
N ALA A 48 -8.05 -25.15 20.70
CA ALA A 48 -8.22 -26.55 21.03
C ALA A 48 -9.63 -27.04 20.67
N ASP A 49 -10.66 -26.24 20.93
CA ASP A 49 -12.04 -26.54 20.56
C ASP A 49 -12.21 -26.63 19.03
N LEU A 50 -11.55 -25.74 18.28
CA LEU A 50 -11.55 -25.77 16.81
C LEU A 50 -10.79 -26.99 16.26
N GLU A 51 -9.63 -27.33 16.81
CA GLU A 51 -8.84 -28.50 16.42
C GLU A 51 -9.60 -29.80 16.72
N ALA A 52 -10.29 -29.87 17.87
CA ALA A 52 -11.15 -30.99 18.22
C ALA A 52 -12.32 -31.15 17.24
N LEU A 53 -12.90 -30.04 16.79
CA LEU A 53 -13.99 -30.04 15.82
C LEU A 53 -13.54 -30.49 14.42
N ILE A 54 -12.37 -30.03 13.98
CA ILE A 54 -11.78 -30.41 12.69
C ILE A 54 -11.17 -31.82 12.74
N GLY A 55 -10.84 -32.32 13.94
CA GLY A 55 -10.23 -33.63 14.15
C GLY A 55 -8.72 -33.67 13.89
N ALA A 56 -8.07 -32.50 13.80
CA ALA A 56 -6.63 -32.39 13.52
C ALA A 56 -6.02 -31.13 14.16
N PRO A 57 -4.73 -31.18 14.55
CA PRO A 57 -4.01 -29.97 14.96
C PRO A 57 -3.87 -29.03 13.76
N LEU A 58 -4.16 -27.75 14.00
CA LEU A 58 -4.09 -26.68 12.99
C LEU A 58 -2.81 -25.86 13.15
N LEU A 59 -2.22 -25.87 14.34
CA LEU A 59 -1.06 -25.09 14.70
C LEU A 59 -0.01 -25.95 15.40
N THR A 60 1.26 -25.68 15.12
CA THR A 60 2.42 -26.28 15.80
C THR A 60 3.28 -25.21 16.44
N ARG A 61 3.94 -25.57 17.56
CA ARG A 61 4.90 -24.69 18.21
C ARG A 61 6.26 -24.84 17.55
N HIS A 62 6.91 -23.72 17.28
CA HIS A 62 8.28 -23.61 16.82
C HIS A 62 9.09 -22.72 17.77
N VAL A 63 10.42 -22.78 17.67
CA VAL A 63 11.33 -21.94 18.46
C VAL A 63 11.09 -20.44 18.26
N ASP A 64 10.58 -20.06 17.08
CA ASP A 64 10.33 -18.67 16.67
C ASP A 64 8.84 -18.27 16.75
N GLY A 65 7.98 -19.11 17.33
CA GLY A 65 6.55 -18.82 17.47
C GLY A 65 5.65 -19.96 17.00
N ILE A 66 4.58 -19.63 16.29
CA ILE A 66 3.56 -20.57 15.84
C ILE A 66 3.65 -20.75 14.32
N ARG A 67 3.45 -21.97 13.82
CA ARG A 67 3.26 -22.27 12.39
C ARG A 67 2.00 -23.09 12.16
N LEU A 68 1.41 -22.92 10.98
CA LEU A 68 0.30 -23.75 10.52
C LEU A 68 0.77 -25.17 10.19
N THR A 69 -0.07 -26.16 10.48
CA THR A 69 0.06 -27.53 9.94
C THR A 69 -0.44 -27.59 8.50
N VAL A 70 -0.35 -28.75 7.85
CA VAL A 70 -0.94 -28.97 6.52
C VAL A 70 -2.45 -28.73 6.57
N GLU A 71 -3.11 -29.22 7.62
CA GLU A 71 -4.53 -29.07 7.88
C GLU A 71 -4.88 -27.61 8.19
N GLY A 72 -4.02 -26.91 8.94
CA GLY A 72 -4.13 -25.47 9.17
C GLY A 72 -4.12 -24.66 7.89
N HIS A 73 -3.22 -24.98 6.94
CA HIS A 73 -3.22 -24.34 5.62
C HIS A 73 -4.48 -24.70 4.82
N ALA A 74 -4.93 -25.95 4.88
CA ALA A 74 -6.09 -26.43 4.12
C ALA A 74 -7.39 -25.71 4.49
N ILE A 75 -7.57 -25.30 5.75
CA ILE A 75 -8.78 -24.59 6.18
C ILE A 75 -8.69 -23.07 6.02
N LEU A 76 -7.51 -22.52 5.72
CA LEU A 76 -7.25 -21.08 5.75
C LEU A 76 -8.14 -20.31 4.76
N GLU A 77 -8.32 -20.86 3.56
CA GLU A 77 -9.18 -20.26 2.53
C GLU A 77 -10.66 -20.24 2.97
N ALA A 78 -11.15 -21.33 3.57
CA ALA A 78 -12.51 -21.39 4.09
C ALA A 78 -12.73 -20.43 5.27
N ALA A 79 -11.76 -20.37 6.19
CA ALA A 79 -11.75 -19.44 7.31
C ALA A 79 -11.79 -17.97 6.83
N ALA A 80 -10.98 -17.63 5.81
CA ALA A 80 -10.99 -16.30 5.20
C ALA A 80 -12.34 -15.96 4.54
N ARG A 81 -12.99 -16.92 3.87
CA ARG A 81 -14.34 -16.72 3.32
C ARG A 81 -15.41 -16.53 4.40
N MET A 82 -15.32 -17.26 5.52
CA MET A 82 -16.20 -17.05 6.66
C MET A 82 -16.02 -15.65 7.26
N GLU A 83 -14.78 -15.18 7.37
CA GLU A 83 -14.49 -13.80 7.77
C GLU A 83 -15.10 -12.79 6.81
N ALA A 84 -14.97 -13.05 5.51
CA ALA A 84 -15.55 -12.19 4.50
C ALA A 84 -17.08 -12.08 4.61
N ALA A 85 -17.75 -13.20 4.89
CA ALA A 85 -19.19 -13.26 5.10
C ALA A 85 -19.62 -12.59 6.41
N ALA A 86 -18.88 -12.78 7.50
CA ALA A 86 -19.18 -12.13 8.79
C ALA A 86 -19.10 -10.59 8.67
N PHE A 87 -18.10 -10.07 7.96
CA PHE A 87 -18.01 -8.65 7.66
C PHE A 87 -19.06 -8.19 6.64
N SER A 88 -19.46 -9.02 5.67
CA SER A 88 -20.54 -8.65 4.74
C SER A 88 -21.88 -8.47 5.44
N LEU A 89 -22.17 -9.24 6.50
CA LEU A 89 -23.37 -9.06 7.33
C LEU A 89 -23.41 -7.67 7.99
N VAL A 90 -22.27 -7.21 8.52
CA VAL A 90 -22.13 -5.84 9.07
C VAL A 90 -22.35 -4.79 7.97
N ARG A 91 -21.81 -5.03 6.77
CA ARG A 91 -21.97 -4.12 5.61
C ARG A 91 -23.38 -4.13 5.00
N THR A 92 -24.14 -5.21 5.16
CA THR A 92 -25.51 -5.35 4.62
C THR A 92 -26.52 -4.58 5.49
N GLY A 93 -26.28 -4.44 6.79
CA GLY A 93 -27.06 -3.56 7.67
C GLY A 93 -26.98 -2.08 7.28
N GLU A 94 -25.98 -1.69 6.49
CA GLU A 94 -25.80 -0.33 5.98
C GLU A 94 -26.45 -0.11 4.60
N ALA A 95 -27.17 -1.11 4.06
CA ALA A 95 -27.84 -1.05 2.75
C ALA A 95 -29.23 -0.37 2.77
N THR A 96 -29.49 0.49 3.76
CA THR A 96 -30.58 1.50 3.71
C THR A 96 -30.04 2.79 3.07
N PRO A 97 -30.84 3.84 2.74
CA PRO A 97 -30.43 4.98 1.89
C PRO A 97 -29.43 5.96 2.54
N PHE A 98 -28.53 5.45 3.38
CA PHE A 98 -27.36 6.07 3.96
C PHE A 98 -26.15 6.01 3.02
N ALA A 99 -26.36 6.19 1.71
CA ALA A 99 -25.29 6.21 0.69
C ALA A 99 -24.19 7.27 0.97
N GLU A 100 -24.43 8.17 1.92
CA GLU A 100 -23.55 9.26 2.30
C GLU A 100 -22.85 9.04 3.65
N THR A 101 -23.18 7.98 4.41
CA THR A 101 -22.58 7.72 5.74
C THR A 101 -21.82 6.41 5.82
N GLY A 102 -20.84 6.32 6.72
CA GLY A 102 -20.09 5.09 7.00
C GLY A 102 -18.58 5.28 6.83
N GLU A 103 -17.84 4.18 6.86
CA GLU A 103 -16.38 4.18 6.67
C GLU A 103 -16.00 3.45 5.37
N VAL A 104 -14.97 3.94 4.69
CA VAL A 104 -14.26 3.24 3.61
C VAL A 104 -12.78 3.20 3.95
N ARG A 105 -12.19 2.00 3.91
CA ARG A 105 -10.78 1.76 4.16
C ARG A 105 -10.01 1.66 2.86
N ILE A 106 -9.05 2.55 2.70
CA ILE A 106 -8.14 2.62 1.54
C ILE A 106 -6.75 2.25 2.03
N ALA A 107 -6.19 1.16 1.52
CA ALA A 107 -4.78 0.88 1.69
C ALA A 107 -3.98 1.37 0.49
N VAL A 108 -2.81 1.95 0.74
CA VAL A 108 -1.96 2.51 -0.33
C VAL A 108 -0.50 2.53 0.11
N THR A 109 0.42 2.48 -0.86
CA THR A 109 1.85 2.72 -0.61
C THR A 109 2.07 4.07 0.05
N GLU A 110 3.01 4.15 1.00
CA GLU A 110 3.17 5.35 1.83
C GLU A 110 3.43 6.62 0.99
N GLY A 111 4.23 6.54 -0.07
CA GLY A 111 4.48 7.66 -0.96
C GLY A 111 3.23 8.17 -1.70
N LEU A 112 2.44 7.27 -2.31
CA LEU A 112 1.19 7.66 -2.98
C LEU A 112 0.14 8.14 -1.96
N GLY A 113 0.07 7.52 -0.79
CA GLY A 113 -0.85 7.92 0.26
C GLY A 113 -0.55 9.32 0.79
N ALA A 114 0.69 9.56 1.20
CA ALA A 114 1.11 10.81 1.83
C ALA A 114 1.18 11.98 0.84
N PHE A 115 1.83 11.78 -0.33
CA PHE A 115 2.08 12.87 -1.26
C PHE A 115 0.97 13.05 -2.29
N TRP A 116 0.27 11.99 -2.68
CA TRP A 116 -0.71 12.06 -3.77
C TRP A 116 -2.17 12.08 -3.28
N LEU A 117 -2.59 11.09 -2.50
CA LEU A 117 -3.99 10.94 -2.12
C LEU A 117 -4.42 11.85 -0.98
N ALA A 118 -3.64 11.93 0.11
CA ALA A 118 -4.02 12.71 1.29
C ALA A 118 -4.33 14.20 0.96
N PRO A 119 -3.55 14.91 0.12
CA PRO A 119 -3.87 16.28 -0.28
C PRO A 119 -5.19 16.41 -1.05
N ARG A 120 -5.59 15.36 -1.79
CA ARG A 120 -6.79 15.33 -2.64
C ARG A 120 -8.03 14.82 -1.91
N LEU A 121 -7.85 14.12 -0.80
CA LEU A 121 -8.96 13.62 0.02
C LEU A 121 -9.83 14.77 0.55
N VAL A 122 -9.28 15.97 0.73
CA VAL A 122 -10.04 17.14 1.20
C VAL A 122 -11.18 17.48 0.24
N GLU A 123 -10.94 17.49 -1.07
CA GLU A 123 -12.00 17.73 -2.07
C GLU A 123 -13.05 16.62 -2.08
N PHE A 124 -12.59 15.37 -1.97
CA PHE A 124 -13.47 14.21 -1.88
C PHE A 124 -14.36 14.25 -0.64
N GLN A 125 -13.82 14.62 0.52
CA GLN A 125 -14.56 14.75 1.78
C GLN A 125 -15.56 15.90 1.73
N ARG A 126 -15.24 17.02 1.08
CA ARG A 126 -16.21 18.12 0.88
C ARG A 126 -17.44 17.65 0.09
N ALA A 127 -17.25 16.80 -0.91
CA ALA A 127 -18.34 16.19 -1.68
C ALA A 127 -19.05 15.04 -0.92
N ASN A 128 -18.48 14.54 0.18
CA ASN A 128 -18.96 13.39 0.94
C ASN A 128 -18.83 13.63 2.46
N PRO A 129 -19.50 14.64 3.03
CA PRO A 129 -19.20 15.15 4.38
C PRO A 129 -19.52 14.17 5.52
N ARG A 130 -20.30 13.12 5.26
CA ARG A 130 -20.64 12.10 6.26
C ARG A 130 -19.91 10.77 6.05
N LEU A 131 -19.00 10.70 5.08
CA LEU A 131 -18.17 9.54 4.79
C LEU A 131 -16.82 9.66 5.52
N THR A 132 -16.55 8.72 6.41
CA THR A 132 -15.22 8.54 7.00
C THR A 132 -14.32 7.80 6.00
N VAL A 133 -13.14 8.35 5.75
CA VAL A 133 -12.10 7.67 4.96
C VAL A 133 -10.96 7.29 5.89
N ASP A 134 -10.76 5.99 6.08
CA ASP A 134 -9.59 5.43 6.77
C ASP A 134 -8.50 5.16 5.72
N LEU A 135 -7.57 6.11 5.57
CA LEU A 135 -6.43 6.00 4.66
C LEU A 135 -5.24 5.36 5.39
N ARG A 136 -4.90 4.13 5.02
CA ARG A 136 -3.76 3.39 5.57
C ARG A 136 -2.59 3.44 4.59
N CYS A 137 -1.63 4.28 4.94
CA CYS A 137 -0.37 4.44 4.22
C CYS A 137 0.66 3.45 4.77
N ALA A 138 0.96 2.39 4.02
CA ALA A 138 1.95 1.38 4.43
C ALA A 138 2.75 0.90 3.22
N MET A 139 4.01 0.53 3.46
CA MET A 139 4.87 -0.06 2.43
C MET A 139 4.69 -1.58 2.30
N GLU A 140 3.73 -2.15 3.01
CA GLU A 140 3.35 -3.56 2.94
C GLU A 140 2.18 -3.75 1.96
N SER A 141 2.11 -4.91 1.32
CA SER A 141 0.94 -5.27 0.52
C SER A 141 -0.26 -5.44 1.44
N ALA A 142 -1.27 -4.59 1.26
CA ALA A 142 -2.53 -4.76 1.96
C ALA A 142 -3.32 -5.93 1.41
N ASP A 143 -3.94 -6.69 2.30
CA ASP A 143 -4.74 -7.84 1.92
C ASP A 143 -6.24 -7.47 1.86
N VAL A 144 -6.68 -7.19 0.64
CA VAL A 144 -8.08 -6.94 0.31
C VAL A 144 -8.94 -8.20 0.50
N LEU A 145 -8.39 -9.40 0.26
CA LEU A 145 -9.13 -10.65 0.46
C LEU A 145 -9.40 -10.91 1.94
N ARG A 146 -8.47 -10.52 2.81
CA ARG A 146 -8.63 -10.53 4.28
C ARG A 146 -9.49 -9.37 4.80
N LEU A 147 -10.08 -8.57 3.92
CA LEU A 147 -10.92 -7.41 4.23
C LEU A 147 -10.27 -6.38 5.18
N GLU A 148 -8.94 -6.33 5.22
CA GLU A 148 -8.23 -5.32 6.01
C GLU A 148 -8.33 -3.93 5.35
N ALA A 149 -8.71 -3.90 4.07
CA ALA A 149 -9.07 -2.71 3.30
C ALA A 149 -10.24 -3.04 2.36
N ASP A 150 -11.07 -2.03 2.05
CA ASP A 150 -12.13 -2.15 1.05
C ASP A 150 -11.54 -2.03 -0.37
N VAL A 151 -10.49 -1.22 -0.51
CA VAL A 151 -9.72 -1.01 -1.74
C VAL A 151 -8.23 -0.89 -1.41
N ALA A 152 -7.36 -1.38 -2.29
CA ALA A 152 -5.92 -1.22 -2.17
C ALA A 152 -5.30 -0.63 -3.44
N ILE A 153 -4.27 0.22 -3.26
CA ILE A 153 -3.44 0.77 -4.33
C ILE A 153 -2.00 0.28 -4.13
N GLN A 154 -1.51 -0.47 -5.10
CA GLN A 154 -0.25 -1.19 -5.02
C GLN A 154 0.62 -0.94 -6.26
N LEU A 155 1.92 -1.12 -6.10
CA LEU A 155 2.90 -0.96 -7.19
C LEU A 155 3.28 -2.30 -7.82
N THR A 156 2.94 -3.40 -7.17
CA THR A 156 3.03 -4.76 -7.72
C THR A 156 1.64 -5.25 -8.08
N ARG A 157 1.49 -5.84 -9.27
CA ARG A 157 0.21 -6.41 -9.71
C ARG A 157 -0.17 -7.60 -8.82
N PRO A 158 -1.33 -7.57 -8.13
CA PRO A 158 -1.75 -8.73 -7.35
C PRO A 158 -2.12 -9.91 -8.25
N THR A 159 -1.85 -11.12 -7.78
CA THR A 159 -2.04 -12.37 -8.53
C THR A 159 -3.30 -13.13 -8.13
N SER A 160 -3.97 -12.72 -7.05
CA SER A 160 -5.13 -13.44 -6.54
C SER A 160 -6.32 -13.34 -7.52
N PRO A 161 -6.91 -14.47 -7.94
CA PRO A 161 -7.95 -14.49 -8.96
C PRO A 161 -9.29 -13.90 -8.48
N ASP A 162 -9.52 -13.87 -7.16
CA ASP A 162 -10.77 -13.40 -6.56
C ASP A 162 -10.86 -11.87 -6.43
N LEU A 163 -9.81 -11.15 -6.83
CA LEU A 163 -9.77 -9.69 -6.81
C LEU A 163 -10.08 -9.11 -8.19
N ARG A 164 -10.82 -8.00 -8.20
CA ARG A 164 -10.79 -7.08 -9.35
C ARG A 164 -9.45 -6.36 -9.33
N VAL A 165 -8.77 -6.36 -10.47
CA VAL A 165 -7.47 -5.71 -10.66
C VAL A 165 -7.57 -4.73 -11.81
N VAL A 166 -7.34 -3.45 -11.53
CA VAL A 166 -7.47 -2.35 -12.49
C VAL A 166 -6.17 -1.55 -12.51
N LYS A 167 -5.59 -1.34 -13.69
CA LYS A 167 -4.44 -0.42 -13.83
C LYS A 167 -4.95 1.02 -13.73
N LEU A 168 -4.43 1.77 -12.77
CA LEU A 168 -4.73 3.20 -12.57
C LEU A 168 -3.86 4.09 -13.43
N GLY A 169 -2.61 3.68 -13.69
CA GLY A 169 -1.64 4.45 -14.46
C GLY A 169 -0.24 3.89 -14.27
N ARG A 170 0.77 4.67 -14.65
CA ARG A 170 2.18 4.32 -14.49
C ARG A 170 2.96 5.45 -13.86
N ILE A 171 3.68 5.19 -12.76
CA ILE A 171 4.60 6.14 -12.15
C ILE A 171 5.98 5.97 -12.76
N HIS A 172 6.61 7.07 -13.16
CA HIS A 172 7.99 7.06 -13.68
C HIS A 172 8.94 7.54 -12.60
N MET A 173 10.01 6.77 -12.38
CA MET A 173 11.02 6.99 -11.36
C MET A 173 12.35 7.34 -12.03
N MET A 174 13.04 8.34 -11.51
CA MET A 174 14.39 8.71 -11.95
C MET A 174 15.22 9.28 -10.80
N PRO A 175 16.54 9.37 -10.91
CA PRO A 175 17.37 9.92 -9.84
C PRO A 175 17.23 11.43 -9.70
N TYR A 176 17.26 11.88 -8.46
CA TYR A 176 17.24 13.28 -8.06
C TYR A 176 18.29 13.55 -6.99
N ALA A 177 18.75 14.79 -6.95
CA ALA A 177 19.49 15.36 -5.82
C ALA A 177 18.90 16.72 -5.46
N ALA A 178 19.11 17.20 -4.23
CA ALA A 178 18.74 18.58 -3.91
C ALA A 178 19.72 19.59 -4.52
N ARG A 179 19.24 20.82 -4.76
CA ARG A 179 20.09 21.92 -5.23
C ARG A 179 21.30 22.16 -4.32
N ILE A 180 21.09 22.10 -2.99
CA ILE A 180 22.17 22.23 -2.00
C ILE A 180 23.23 21.11 -2.12
N TYR A 181 22.83 19.91 -2.55
CA TYR A 181 23.76 18.82 -2.78
C TYR A 181 24.62 19.07 -4.01
N GLU A 182 24.01 19.52 -5.12
CA GLU A 182 24.72 19.94 -6.33
C GLU A 182 25.76 21.03 -6.02
N GLU A 183 25.39 22.04 -5.24
CA GLU A 183 26.28 23.15 -4.87
C GLU A 183 27.47 22.69 -4.00
N THR A 184 27.26 21.66 -3.17
CA THR A 184 28.28 21.18 -2.23
C THR A 184 29.20 20.11 -2.84
N TYR A 185 28.63 19.19 -3.62
CA TYR A 185 29.32 17.97 -4.08
C TYR A 185 29.38 17.83 -5.61
N GLY A 186 28.70 18.70 -6.35
CA GLY A 186 28.45 18.51 -7.78
C GLY A 186 27.45 17.38 -8.06
N LEU A 187 27.17 17.16 -9.34
CA LEU A 187 26.34 16.05 -9.82
C LEU A 187 27.19 15.09 -10.68
N PRO A 188 26.91 13.78 -10.63
CA PRO A 188 27.56 12.82 -11.51
C PRO A 188 27.22 13.15 -12.98
N LEU A 189 28.20 13.06 -13.87
CA LEU A 189 28.00 13.28 -15.32
C LEU A 189 27.75 11.95 -16.05
N ARG A 190 28.12 10.84 -15.44
CA ARG A 190 27.89 9.47 -15.92
C ARG A 190 27.67 8.49 -14.76
N PRO A 191 27.06 7.32 -14.99
CA PRO A 191 26.79 6.34 -13.94
C PRO A 191 28.00 5.98 -13.07
N GLU A 192 29.19 5.87 -13.65
CA GLU A 192 30.42 5.49 -12.93
C GLU A 192 30.83 6.52 -11.87
N ASP A 193 30.45 7.79 -12.04
CA ASP A 193 30.78 8.85 -11.07
C ASP A 193 30.05 8.62 -9.72
N LEU A 194 29.00 7.78 -9.69
CA LEU A 194 28.26 7.43 -8.47
C LEU A 194 29.13 6.79 -7.38
N GLU A 195 30.29 6.22 -7.72
CA GLU A 195 31.26 5.72 -6.72
C GLU A 195 31.72 6.82 -5.75
N ARG A 196 31.63 8.09 -6.16
CA ARG A 196 32.08 9.27 -5.41
C ARG A 196 30.93 10.06 -4.80
N HIS A 197 29.68 9.66 -5.07
CA HIS A 197 28.49 10.35 -4.61
C HIS A 197 27.76 9.56 -3.52
N ARG A 198 27.04 10.29 -2.69
CA ARG A 198 26.21 9.72 -1.62
C ARG A 198 24.91 9.21 -2.22
N ILE A 199 24.57 7.96 -1.92
CA ILE A 199 23.30 7.35 -2.30
C ILE A 199 22.41 7.21 -1.08
N VAL A 200 21.14 7.60 -1.24
CA VAL A 200 20.06 7.36 -0.29
C VAL A 200 19.22 6.22 -0.83
N VAL A 201 18.94 5.22 0.01
CA VAL A 201 18.13 4.05 -0.36
C VAL A 201 16.83 4.03 0.43
N GLN A 202 15.72 3.74 -0.27
CA GLN A 202 14.47 3.34 0.36
C GLN A 202 14.38 1.82 0.37
N ASP A 203 14.24 1.22 1.54
CA ASP A 203 14.16 -0.23 1.75
C ASP A 203 12.81 -0.57 2.40
N GLY A 204 11.84 -1.00 1.59
CA GLY A 204 10.49 -1.34 2.04
C GLY A 204 9.77 -2.35 1.13
N GLY A 205 8.66 -2.95 1.61
CA GLY A 205 8.00 -4.07 0.93
C GLY A 205 7.39 -3.79 -0.45
N GLN A 206 7.17 -2.51 -0.79
CA GLN A 206 6.63 -2.04 -2.08
C GLN A 206 7.58 -1.01 -2.74
N THR A 207 8.90 -1.16 -2.55
CA THR A 207 9.92 -0.41 -3.29
C THR A 207 10.58 -1.28 -4.34
N VAL A 208 11.06 -0.67 -5.43
CA VAL A 208 12.00 -1.35 -6.33
C VAL A 208 13.36 -1.46 -5.63
N PRO A 209 13.89 -2.67 -5.41
CA PRO A 209 15.22 -2.84 -4.82
C PRO A 209 16.28 -2.09 -5.64
N LEU A 210 17.30 -1.55 -4.96
CA LEU A 210 18.36 -0.83 -5.64
C LEU A 210 19.02 -1.72 -6.70
N GLU A 211 19.22 -3.00 -6.39
CA GLU A 211 19.84 -4.00 -7.26
C GLU A 211 19.08 -4.19 -8.58
N ASP A 212 17.75 -4.13 -8.54
CA ASP A 212 16.92 -4.26 -9.73
C ASP A 212 16.99 -3.01 -10.60
N TYR A 213 17.03 -1.83 -9.99
CA TYR A 213 17.28 -0.59 -10.73
C TYR A 213 18.68 -0.58 -11.36
N VAL A 214 19.71 -0.99 -10.63
CA VAL A 214 21.11 -1.05 -11.11
C VAL A 214 21.23 -1.88 -12.39
N ARG A 215 20.51 -3.01 -12.48
CA ARG A 215 20.47 -3.85 -13.69
C ARG A 215 19.93 -3.14 -14.93
N THR A 216 19.16 -2.05 -14.75
CA THR A 216 18.59 -1.27 -15.85
C THR A 216 19.50 -0.13 -16.32
N VAL A 217 20.62 0.14 -15.63
CA VAL A 217 21.50 1.28 -15.90
C VAL A 217 22.88 0.78 -16.32
N PRO A 218 23.20 0.79 -17.63
CA PRO A 218 24.55 0.47 -18.10
C PRO A 218 25.61 1.39 -17.47
N GLY A 219 26.75 0.82 -17.06
CA GLY A 219 27.84 1.59 -16.43
C GLY A 219 27.61 1.90 -14.94
N PHE A 220 26.51 1.45 -14.34
CA PHE A 220 26.30 1.61 -12.90
C PHE A 220 27.41 0.87 -12.13
N PRO A 221 28.10 1.53 -11.18
CA PRO A 221 29.26 0.96 -10.53
C PRO A 221 28.90 -0.18 -9.58
N ALA A 222 29.82 -1.16 -9.45
CA ALA A 222 29.60 -2.34 -8.62
C ALA A 222 29.41 -2.00 -7.12
N LYS A 223 29.92 -0.85 -6.67
CA LYS A 223 29.77 -0.36 -5.30
C LYS A 223 29.46 1.13 -5.33
N VAL A 224 28.47 1.53 -4.54
CA VAL A 224 28.15 2.94 -4.30
C VAL A 224 28.14 3.26 -2.80
N PRO A 225 28.53 4.47 -2.38
CA PRO A 225 28.43 4.91 -1.00
C PRO A 225 26.96 5.09 -0.56
N ILE A 226 26.35 4.03 -0.03
CA ILE A 226 25.04 4.14 0.64
C ILE A 226 25.25 4.81 2.00
N THR A 227 24.83 6.06 2.13
CA THR A 227 25.06 6.87 3.34
C THR A 227 23.82 7.02 4.21
N LEU A 228 22.64 6.69 3.67
CA LEU A 228 21.38 6.71 4.41
C LEU A 228 20.41 5.66 3.85
N LYS A 229 19.74 4.95 4.76
CA LYS A 229 18.66 4.00 4.46
C LYS A 229 17.43 4.38 5.27
N VAL A 230 16.27 4.35 4.63
CA VAL A 230 14.96 4.60 5.26
C VAL A 230 13.91 3.66 4.69
N ASN A 231 12.81 3.44 5.40
CA ASN A 231 11.78 2.48 4.98
C ASN A 231 10.47 3.13 4.48
N VAL A 232 10.31 4.45 4.65
CA VAL A 232 9.10 5.20 4.23
C VAL A 232 9.46 6.30 3.23
N SER A 233 8.57 6.56 2.27
CA SER A 233 8.83 7.49 1.17
C SER A 233 8.85 8.95 1.63
N SER A 234 8.10 9.31 2.67
CA SER A 234 8.18 10.65 3.28
C SER A 234 9.57 11.00 3.81
N ALA A 235 10.15 10.12 4.63
CA ALA A 235 11.52 10.28 5.13
C ALA A 235 12.54 10.27 3.99
N TYR A 236 12.33 9.41 2.98
CA TYR A 236 13.18 9.30 1.80
C TYR A 236 13.23 10.59 0.98
N TYR A 237 12.06 11.14 0.67
CA TYR A 237 11.93 12.40 -0.06
C TYR A 237 12.63 13.53 0.69
N TRP A 238 12.36 13.70 1.99
CA TRP A 238 12.94 14.79 2.76
C TRP A 238 14.45 14.66 2.94
N ALA A 239 14.98 13.45 3.07
CA ALA A 239 16.42 13.24 3.11
C ALA A 239 17.10 13.71 1.82
N ILE A 240 16.57 13.33 0.66
CA ILE A 240 17.09 13.76 -0.65
C ILE A 240 16.95 15.28 -0.78
N ALA A 241 15.76 15.83 -0.49
CA ALA A 241 15.45 17.24 -0.54
C ALA A 241 16.32 18.13 0.37
N LYS A 242 16.87 17.55 1.46
CA LYS A 242 17.79 18.23 2.38
C LYS A 242 19.27 17.93 2.08
N GLY A 243 19.56 17.27 0.96
CA GLY A 243 20.91 17.07 0.47
C GLY A 243 21.66 15.90 1.12
N ALA A 244 20.96 14.90 1.66
CA ALA A 244 21.61 13.68 2.17
C ALA A 244 22.34 12.90 1.05
N GLY A 245 21.85 12.99 -0.19
CA GLY A 245 22.44 12.31 -1.33
C GLY A 245 21.50 12.25 -2.53
N ILE A 246 21.84 11.37 -3.46
CA ILE A 246 21.08 11.05 -4.67
C ILE A 246 20.12 9.89 -4.36
N GLY A 247 18.88 9.98 -4.85
CA GLY A 247 17.90 8.91 -4.72
C GLY A 247 16.83 8.94 -5.81
N LEU A 248 16.03 7.87 -5.90
CA LEU A 248 15.03 7.65 -6.95
C LEU A 248 13.68 8.25 -6.56
N LEU A 249 13.25 9.30 -7.22
CA LEU A 249 11.95 9.94 -6.95
C LEU A 249 11.04 9.85 -8.17
N PRO A 250 9.71 9.92 -7.97
CA PRO A 250 8.78 10.00 -9.08
C PRO A 250 8.97 11.30 -9.87
N THR A 251 8.59 11.32 -11.15
CA THR A 251 8.75 12.51 -12.01
C THR A 251 8.02 13.75 -11.50
N TYR A 252 6.93 13.59 -10.73
CA TYR A 252 6.23 14.70 -10.11
C TYR A 252 6.89 15.22 -8.81
N ALA A 253 8.02 14.67 -8.38
CA ALA A 253 8.66 15.01 -7.10
C ALA A 253 9.04 16.49 -6.96
N SER A 254 9.45 17.13 -8.07
CA SER A 254 9.71 18.59 -8.08
C SER A 254 8.45 19.42 -7.82
N ALA A 255 7.25 18.89 -8.12
CA ALA A 255 5.99 19.57 -7.87
C ALA A 255 5.54 19.47 -6.40
N ILE A 256 6.09 18.54 -5.61
CA ILE A 256 5.76 18.37 -4.19
C ILE A 256 6.24 19.59 -3.38
N GLY A 257 7.34 20.26 -3.77
CA GLY A 257 7.71 21.55 -3.20
C GLY A 257 9.16 21.78 -2.82
N ALA A 258 9.96 20.72 -2.70
CA ALA A 258 11.38 20.88 -2.48
C ALA A 258 12.13 21.19 -3.79
N GLN A 259 13.24 21.92 -3.67
CA GLN A 259 14.16 22.18 -4.77
C GLN A 259 15.05 20.95 -5.04
N VAL A 260 14.46 19.96 -5.72
CA VAL A 260 15.15 18.77 -6.23
C VAL A 260 15.36 18.88 -7.74
N VAL A 261 16.53 18.45 -8.19
CA VAL A 261 17.00 18.50 -9.57
C VAL A 261 17.05 17.07 -10.12
N PRO A 262 16.42 16.78 -11.28
CA PRO A 262 16.50 15.47 -11.93
C PRO A 262 17.88 15.23 -12.54
N LEU A 263 18.36 13.98 -12.50
CA LEU A 263 19.63 13.54 -13.09
C LEU A 263 19.35 12.65 -14.31
N ASP A 264 19.46 13.25 -15.49
CA ASP A 264 19.03 12.65 -16.78
C ASP A 264 19.93 11.50 -17.25
N ASN A 265 21.15 11.46 -16.75
CA ASN A 265 22.25 10.57 -17.16
C ASN A 265 22.31 9.25 -16.39
N LEU A 266 21.39 9.02 -15.46
CA LEU A 266 21.38 7.85 -14.58
C LEU A 266 20.20 6.91 -14.86
N GLY A 267 19.55 7.04 -16.01
CA GLY A 267 18.44 6.18 -16.41
C GLY A 267 17.16 6.40 -15.60
N ARG A 268 16.14 5.61 -15.93
CA ARG A 268 14.79 5.72 -15.38
C ARG A 268 14.05 4.40 -15.54
N PHE A 269 13.02 4.19 -14.75
CA PHE A 269 12.10 3.07 -14.91
C PHE A 269 10.67 3.50 -14.60
N GLY A 270 9.70 2.71 -15.05
CA GLY A 270 8.29 2.96 -14.75
C GLY A 270 7.66 1.79 -14.04
N VAL A 271 6.81 2.07 -13.05
CA VAL A 271 6.08 1.09 -12.25
C VAL A 271 4.59 1.30 -12.45
N ASP A 272 3.86 0.23 -12.74
CA ASP A 272 2.41 0.32 -12.89
C ASP A 272 1.73 0.46 -11.53
N ILE A 273 0.69 1.28 -11.46
CA ILE A 273 -0.14 1.49 -10.28
C ILE A 273 -1.41 0.64 -10.46
N TRP A 274 -1.68 -0.22 -9.49
CA TRP A 274 -2.82 -1.14 -9.52
C TRP A 274 -3.80 -0.80 -8.42
N LEU A 275 -5.07 -0.63 -8.79
CA LEU A 275 -6.19 -0.64 -7.87
C LEU A 275 -6.75 -2.05 -7.77
N THR A 276 -6.91 -2.54 -6.54
CA THR A 276 -7.54 -3.83 -6.26
C THR A 276 -8.65 -3.73 -5.23
N TYR A 277 -9.69 -4.54 -5.42
CA TYR A 277 -10.86 -4.61 -4.53
C TYR A 277 -11.60 -5.93 -4.74
N HIS A 278 -12.37 -6.39 -3.75
CA HIS A 278 -13.24 -7.55 -3.90
C HIS A 278 -14.41 -7.21 -4.85
N PRO A 279 -14.86 -8.09 -5.76
CA PRO A 279 -15.97 -7.81 -6.67
C PRO A 279 -17.25 -7.26 -6.02
N ASP A 280 -17.58 -7.73 -4.81
CA ASP A 280 -18.75 -7.23 -4.05
C ASP A 280 -18.62 -5.79 -3.58
N ALA A 281 -17.41 -5.22 -3.53
CA ALA A 281 -17.18 -3.83 -3.15
C ALA A 281 -17.95 -2.84 -4.06
N GLU A 282 -18.14 -3.18 -5.34
CA GLU A 282 -18.89 -2.35 -6.28
C GLU A 282 -20.39 -2.25 -5.96
N ARG A 283 -20.92 -3.22 -5.21
CA ARG A 283 -22.33 -3.21 -4.77
C ARG A 283 -22.56 -2.24 -3.62
N ILE A 284 -21.49 -1.84 -2.93
CA ILE A 284 -21.55 -0.91 -1.79
C ILE A 284 -21.37 0.50 -2.32
N THR A 285 -22.42 1.32 -2.26
CA THR A 285 -22.44 2.66 -2.88
C THR A 285 -21.27 3.55 -2.47
N ARG A 286 -20.92 3.60 -1.18
CA ARG A 286 -19.80 4.41 -0.69
C ARG A 286 -18.45 3.93 -1.22
N VAL A 287 -18.24 2.61 -1.30
CA VAL A 287 -16.97 2.03 -1.80
C VAL A 287 -16.86 2.25 -3.31
N ARG A 288 -17.93 2.02 -4.07
CA ARG A 288 -17.99 2.34 -5.50
C ARG A 288 -17.67 3.81 -5.77
N ARG A 289 -18.24 4.74 -4.99
CA ARG A 289 -17.95 6.17 -5.11
C ARG A 289 -16.47 6.48 -4.83
N THR A 290 -15.87 5.85 -3.83
CA THR A 290 -14.43 5.95 -3.57
C THR A 290 -13.61 5.38 -4.72
N ILE A 291 -13.99 4.24 -5.30
CA ILE A 291 -13.34 3.65 -6.49
C ILE A 291 -13.37 4.63 -7.67
N ASP A 292 -14.51 5.24 -7.95
CA ASP A 292 -14.66 6.22 -9.04
C ASP A 292 -13.78 7.45 -8.82
N TRP A 293 -13.75 7.97 -7.59
CA TRP A 293 -12.87 9.08 -7.22
C TRP A 293 -11.38 8.70 -7.34
N LEU A 294 -10.99 7.50 -6.92
CA LEU A 294 -9.61 7.01 -7.07
C LEU A 294 -9.24 6.95 -8.55
N ARG A 295 -10.07 6.35 -9.41
CA ARG A 295 -9.82 6.31 -10.86
C ARG A 295 -9.64 7.71 -11.45
N SER A 296 -10.50 8.66 -11.09
CA SER A 296 -10.38 10.06 -11.53
C SER A 296 -9.10 10.72 -11.01
N SER A 297 -8.69 10.39 -9.78
CA SER A 297 -7.48 10.91 -9.15
C SER A 297 -6.18 10.39 -9.79
N PHE A 298 -6.23 9.38 -10.65
CA PHE A 298 -5.07 8.92 -11.42
C PHE A 298 -5.23 9.11 -12.93
N ASP A 299 -6.28 9.81 -13.39
CA ASP A 299 -6.58 9.95 -14.81
C ASP A 299 -5.39 10.56 -15.58
N PRO A 300 -4.75 9.82 -16.51
CA PRO A 300 -3.57 10.28 -17.25
C PRO A 300 -3.87 11.44 -18.22
N LYS A 301 -5.15 11.73 -18.50
CA LYS A 301 -5.56 12.93 -19.25
C LYS A 301 -5.42 14.18 -18.40
N ARG A 302 -5.73 14.09 -17.10
CA ARG A 302 -5.63 15.20 -16.13
C ARG A 302 -4.24 15.29 -15.51
N TYR A 303 -3.60 14.15 -15.28
CA TYR A 303 -2.31 14.03 -14.61
C TYR A 303 -1.29 13.31 -15.51
N PRO A 304 -0.61 14.04 -16.41
CA PRO A 304 0.25 13.45 -17.42
C PRO A 304 1.40 12.59 -16.88
N TRP A 305 1.85 12.80 -15.63
CA TRP A 305 2.87 11.95 -15.00
C TRP A 305 2.41 10.51 -14.70
N PHE A 306 1.11 10.19 -14.85
CA PHE A 306 0.61 8.82 -14.78
C PHE A 306 0.39 8.15 -16.14
N ARG A 307 0.77 8.81 -17.23
CA ARG A 307 0.75 8.21 -18.57
C ARG A 307 1.73 7.06 -18.68
N ASP A 308 1.44 6.14 -19.60
CA ASP A 308 2.38 5.08 -19.94
C ASP A 308 3.65 5.64 -20.57
N GLU A 309 3.53 6.72 -21.35
CA GLU A 309 4.68 7.45 -21.88
C GLU A 309 5.40 8.25 -20.79
N PHE A 310 6.72 8.21 -20.82
CA PHE A 310 7.54 9.06 -19.96
C PHE A 310 7.39 10.53 -20.38
N ILE A 311 7.13 11.39 -19.38
CA ILE A 311 7.21 12.84 -19.53
C ILE A 311 8.28 13.35 -18.57
N HIS A 312 9.21 14.13 -19.12
CA HIS A 312 10.31 14.66 -18.34
C HIS A 312 9.81 15.66 -17.29
N PRO A 313 10.38 15.70 -16.07
CA PRO A 313 9.95 16.63 -15.02
C PRO A 313 9.92 18.10 -15.46
N ARG A 314 10.85 18.51 -16.33
CA ARG A 314 10.91 19.88 -16.91
C ARG A 314 9.72 20.20 -17.82
N ASP A 315 9.09 19.20 -18.42
CA ASP A 315 8.00 19.38 -19.39
C ASP A 315 6.60 19.26 -18.73
N LEU A 316 6.55 18.74 -17.50
CA LEU A 316 5.29 18.56 -16.76
C LEU A 316 4.46 19.85 -16.61
N PRO A 317 5.04 21.03 -16.29
CA PRO A 317 4.28 22.27 -16.17
C PRO A 317 3.49 22.63 -17.43
N GLY A 318 4.02 22.36 -18.62
CA GLY A 318 3.33 22.61 -19.88
C GLY A 318 2.35 21.51 -20.29
N ALA A 319 2.51 20.30 -19.75
CA ALA A 319 1.68 19.14 -20.11
C ALA A 319 0.35 19.10 -19.36
N VAL A 320 0.26 19.72 -18.18
CA VAL A 320 -0.91 19.62 -17.31
C VAL A 320 -1.98 20.63 -17.73
N LYS A 321 -3.17 20.11 -18.04
CA LYS A 321 -4.34 20.93 -18.38
C LYS A 321 -5.19 21.15 -17.11
N GLY A 322 -5.48 22.39 -16.75
CA GLY A 322 -6.30 22.75 -15.58
C GLY A 322 -5.60 23.74 -14.65
N SER A 323 -5.89 23.68 -13.35
CA SER A 323 -5.21 24.50 -12.33
C SER A 323 -3.69 24.32 -12.39
N PRO A 324 -2.89 25.38 -12.16
CA PRO A 324 -1.43 25.30 -12.09
C PRO A 324 -0.94 24.12 -11.22
N LEU A 325 0.10 23.44 -11.67
CA LEU A 325 0.75 22.37 -10.89
C LEU A 325 1.09 22.69 -9.44
N PRO A 326 1.54 23.91 -9.11
CA PRO A 326 1.74 24.30 -7.72
C PRO A 326 0.48 24.22 -6.87
N ASP A 327 -0.71 24.46 -7.44
CA ASP A 327 -1.98 24.45 -6.69
C ASP A 327 -2.39 23.04 -6.24
N LEU A 328 -1.94 22.00 -6.96
CA LEU A 328 -2.18 20.60 -6.63
C LEU A 328 -1.38 20.10 -5.42
N PHE A 329 -0.34 20.83 -5.03
CA PHE A 329 0.52 20.57 -3.87
C PHE A 329 0.72 21.82 -3.00
N ALA A 330 -0.10 22.85 -3.20
CA ALA A 330 -0.02 24.11 -2.48
C ALA A 330 -0.24 23.85 -0.99
N GLY A 331 0.71 24.30 -0.16
CA GLY A 331 0.79 23.97 1.26
C GLY A 331 2.04 23.16 1.65
N PHE A 332 2.71 22.48 0.70
CA PHE A 332 4.04 21.88 0.93
C PHE A 332 5.21 22.82 0.58
N VAL A 333 4.95 23.83 -0.26
CA VAL A 333 5.85 24.95 -0.48
C VAL A 333 5.43 26.06 0.47
N ALA A 334 6.37 26.58 1.26
CA ALA A 334 6.17 27.89 1.88
C ALA A 334 5.81 28.86 0.74
N MET A 335 4.69 29.57 0.88
CA MET A 335 4.51 30.81 0.14
C MET A 335 5.74 31.65 0.44
N THR A 336 6.62 31.81 -0.54
CA THR A 336 7.65 32.84 -0.43
C THR A 336 6.98 34.14 -0.88
N PRO A 337 7.17 35.25 -0.15
CA PRO A 337 6.29 36.43 -0.22
C PRO A 337 6.19 37.09 -1.59
#